data_AF-A0A6I4MU37-F1
#
_entry.id   AF-A0A6I4MU37-F1
#
_cell.length_a   1.000
_cell.length_b   1.000
_cell.length_c   1.000
_cell.angle_alpha   90.00
_cell.angle_beta   90.00
_cell.angle_gamma   90.00
#
_symmetry.space_group_name_H-M   'P 1'
#
loop_
_entity.id
_entity.type
_entity.pdbx_description
1 polymer ?
#
loop_
_entity_poly.entity_id
_entity_poly.type
_entity_poly.pdbx_seq_one_letter_code
_entity_poly.pdbx_strand_id
1 'polypeptide(L)'
;MITEDDIRRAELELAEAQDALAELGPGRRFAWLTGRESGAVRAARVGWVDQAAERLEALRAQYAAERADLADRPAREKAAGKVVADAGKALEASRKRVTDAAAAAQAAMVELLDAGAAHDELVQHTAAELVRCGLPLSDGSGVDHQTGGTRGAVRLRGAWWTGVEPSSLAVWVLHRVAVARLPRLHGLTRHLQHFGRRLELDARPDGLLDKVPALAAARVRELPRPEIGEVHGAPVVFADDYERGKAERQAREAVKVGRPVSLAEAEQEYQQNRRWRSG
;
A
#
# COMPACT_ATOMS: atom_id res chain seq x y z
N MET A 1 -31.89 0.18 7.42
CA MET A 1 -32.90 -0.21 6.44
C MET A 1 -34.24 -0.10 7.11
N ILE A 2 -34.93 1.00 6.84
CA ILE A 2 -36.31 1.21 7.24
C ILE A 2 -37.19 0.43 6.28
N THR A 3 -38.22 -0.23 6.79
CA THR A 3 -39.14 -1.04 6.00
C THR A 3 -40.50 -0.35 5.84
N GLU A 4 -41.30 -0.79 4.87
CA GLU A 4 -42.70 -0.35 4.73
C GLU A 4 -43.53 -0.72 5.97
N ASP A 5 -43.19 -1.80 6.67
CA ASP A 5 -43.84 -2.17 7.92
C ASP A 5 -43.51 -1.21 9.07
N ASP A 6 -42.32 -0.60 9.09
CA ASP A 6 -41.97 0.43 10.07
C ASP A 6 -42.79 1.72 9.84
N ILE A 7 -43.00 2.10 8.58
CA ILE A 7 -43.89 3.22 8.22
C ILE A 7 -45.34 2.87 8.59
N ARG A 8 -45.82 1.67 8.26
CA ARG A 8 -47.19 1.24 8.59
C ARG A 8 -47.43 1.21 10.11
N ARG A 9 -46.44 0.78 10.90
CA ARG A 9 -46.52 0.84 12.37
C ARG A 9 -46.59 2.27 12.89
N ALA A 10 -45.82 3.19 12.31
CA ALA A 10 -45.88 4.60 12.68
C ALA A 10 -47.19 5.29 12.25
N GLU A 11 -47.79 4.87 11.13
CA GLU A 11 -49.12 5.32 10.70
C GLU A 11 -50.21 4.85 11.69
N LEU A 12 -50.12 3.60 12.15
CA LEU A 12 -51.01 3.06 13.18
C LEU A 12 -50.83 3.80 14.52
N GLU A 13 -49.60 4.06 14.94
CA GLU A 13 -49.29 4.84 16.16
C GLU A 13 -49.88 6.25 16.09
N LEU A 14 -49.79 6.93 14.94
CA LEU A 14 -50.39 8.23 14.73
C LEU A 14 -51.92 8.17 14.77
N ALA A 15 -52.54 7.15 14.14
CA ALA A 15 -53.98 6.96 14.17
C ALA A 15 -54.49 6.70 15.60
N GLU A 16 -53.81 5.84 16.36
CA GLU A 16 -54.12 5.58 17.78
C GLU A 16 -54.00 6.86 18.63
N ALA A 17 -52.98 7.69 18.38
CA ALA A 17 -52.82 8.96 19.08
C ALA A 17 -53.94 9.96 18.76
N GLN A 18 -54.37 10.02 17.50
CA GLN A 18 -55.46 10.88 17.04
C GLN A 18 -56.83 10.42 17.59
N ASP A 19 -57.09 9.11 17.59
CA ASP A 19 -58.30 8.53 18.17
C ASP A 19 -58.37 8.80 19.68
N ALA A 20 -57.26 8.60 20.41
CA ALA A 20 -57.18 8.90 21.83
C ALA A 20 -57.38 10.41 22.15
N LEU A 21 -56.96 11.30 21.24
CA LEU A 21 -57.23 12.73 21.35
C LEU A 21 -58.70 13.06 21.05
N ALA A 22 -59.30 12.39 20.06
CA ALA A 22 -60.71 12.56 19.69
C ALA A 22 -61.69 12.06 20.76
N GLU A 23 -61.35 10.97 21.46
CA GLU A 23 -62.14 10.40 22.57
C GLU A 23 -62.33 11.37 23.74
N LEU A 24 -61.41 12.33 23.93
CA LEU A 24 -61.57 13.39 24.92
C LEU A 24 -62.78 14.30 24.64
N GLY A 25 -63.21 14.37 23.37
CA GLY A 25 -64.36 15.14 22.89
C GLY A 25 -64.25 16.66 23.13
N PRO A 26 -65.19 17.47 22.61
CA PRO A 26 -65.20 18.92 22.83
C PRO A 26 -65.61 19.38 24.25
N GLY A 27 -65.43 18.54 25.28
CA GLY A 27 -65.44 19.01 26.68
C GLY A 27 -66.55 18.52 27.62
N ARG A 28 -67.04 17.27 27.50
CA ARG A 28 -68.09 16.77 28.44
C ARG A 28 -67.97 15.33 28.95
N ARG A 29 -66.90 14.57 28.68
CA ARG A 29 -66.78 13.20 29.20
C ARG A 29 -66.06 13.08 30.55
N PHE A 30 -65.40 14.13 31.02
CA PHE A 30 -64.64 14.13 32.28
C PHE A 30 -65.07 15.25 33.23
N ALA A 31 -66.36 15.30 33.57
CA ALA A 31 -66.93 16.29 34.49
C ALA A 31 -66.39 16.20 35.95
N TRP A 32 -65.55 15.21 36.26
CA TRP A 32 -64.97 14.97 37.58
C TRP A 32 -63.49 15.36 37.71
N LEU A 33 -62.81 15.71 36.60
CA LEU A 33 -61.46 16.27 36.65
C LEU A 33 -61.55 17.78 36.85
N THR A 34 -60.71 18.33 37.73
CA THR A 34 -60.62 19.78 37.88
C THR A 34 -60.13 20.38 36.56
N GLY A 35 -60.59 21.59 36.19
CA GLY A 35 -60.27 22.18 34.86
C GLY A 35 -58.78 22.28 34.52
N ARG A 36 -57.89 22.22 35.54
CA ARG A 36 -56.43 22.16 35.38
C ARG A 36 -55.91 20.78 34.96
N GLU A 37 -56.50 19.70 35.47
CA GLU A 37 -56.15 18.32 35.13
C GLU A 37 -56.63 17.95 33.72
N SER A 38 -57.81 18.42 33.31
CA SER A 38 -58.30 18.25 31.93
C SER A 38 -57.41 18.96 30.90
N GLY A 39 -56.82 20.12 31.26
CA GLY A 39 -55.87 20.84 30.41
C GLY A 39 -54.54 20.10 30.23
N ALA A 40 -53.99 19.54 31.30
CA ALA A 40 -52.74 18.78 31.27
C ALA A 40 -52.86 17.48 30.47
N VAL A 41 -53.97 16.73 30.63
CA VAL A 41 -54.23 15.50 29.86
C VAL A 41 -54.38 15.82 28.37
N ARG A 42 -55.10 16.90 28.03
CA ARG A 42 -55.24 17.32 26.63
C ARG A 42 -53.90 17.76 26.02
N ALA A 43 -53.10 18.53 26.75
CA ALA A 43 -51.76 18.94 26.29
C ALA A 43 -50.84 17.73 26.06
N ALA A 44 -50.87 16.73 26.95
CA ALA A 44 -50.10 15.50 26.79
C ALA A 44 -50.54 14.68 25.55
N ARG A 45 -51.85 14.60 25.27
CA ARG A 45 -52.36 13.92 24.08
C ARG A 45 -52.04 14.66 22.79
N VAL A 46 -52.09 15.98 22.78
CA VAL A 46 -51.62 16.79 21.65
C VAL A 46 -50.13 16.55 21.41
N GLY A 47 -49.31 16.59 22.46
CA GLY A 47 -47.87 16.32 22.34
C GLY A 47 -47.55 14.90 21.86
N TRP A 48 -48.37 13.90 22.19
CA TRP A 48 -48.22 12.54 21.64
C TRP A 48 -48.53 12.48 20.14
N VAL A 49 -49.62 13.14 19.71
CA VAL A 49 -49.95 13.25 18.27
C VAL A 49 -48.83 13.92 17.50
N ASP A 50 -48.28 15.03 18.02
CA ASP A 50 -47.19 15.77 17.38
C ASP A 50 -45.93 14.89 17.24
N GLN A 51 -45.53 14.18 18.31
CA GLN A 51 -44.38 13.26 18.29
C GLN A 51 -44.58 12.08 17.32
N ALA A 52 -45.78 11.50 17.26
CA ALA A 52 -46.09 10.42 16.34
C ALA A 52 -46.06 10.90 14.88
N ALA A 53 -46.54 12.12 14.60
CA ALA A 53 -46.47 12.74 13.27
C ALA A 53 -45.02 13.03 12.85
N GLU A 54 -44.22 13.64 13.72
CA GLU A 54 -42.79 13.90 13.46
C GLU A 54 -42.01 12.61 13.18
N ARG A 55 -42.29 11.55 13.95
CA ARG A 55 -41.67 10.24 13.75
C ARG A 55 -42.05 9.60 12.42
N LEU A 56 -43.32 9.67 12.03
CA LEU A 56 -43.79 9.16 10.74
C LEU A 56 -43.15 9.92 9.57
N GLU A 57 -43.09 11.25 9.64
CA GLU A 57 -42.42 12.08 8.62
C GLU A 57 -40.92 11.76 8.52
N ALA A 58 -40.23 11.60 9.66
CA ALA A 58 -38.82 11.21 9.68
C ALA A 58 -38.58 9.83 9.04
N LEU A 59 -39.42 8.84 9.34
CA LEU A 59 -39.33 7.50 8.76
C LEU A 59 -39.60 7.50 7.25
N ARG A 60 -40.59 8.27 6.79
CA ARG A 60 -40.89 8.44 5.36
C ARG A 60 -39.74 9.11 4.62
N ALA A 61 -39.15 10.17 5.19
CA ALA A 61 -38.00 10.85 4.62
C ALA A 61 -36.78 9.91 4.52
N GLN A 62 -36.51 9.12 5.56
CA GLN A 62 -35.43 8.13 5.57
C GLN A 62 -35.67 7.01 4.55
N TYR A 63 -36.89 6.45 4.49
CA TYR A 63 -37.25 5.42 3.50
C TYR A 63 -37.10 5.94 2.06
N ALA A 64 -37.57 7.16 1.79
CA ALA A 64 -37.42 7.79 0.48
C ALA A 64 -35.94 8.01 0.10
N ALA A 65 -35.12 8.44 1.06
CA ALA A 65 -33.68 8.61 0.85
C ALA A 65 -32.96 7.27 0.61
N GLU A 66 -33.26 6.22 1.39
CA GLU A 66 -32.71 4.87 1.18
C GLU A 66 -33.12 4.30 -0.18
N ARG A 67 -34.38 4.51 -0.60
CA ARG A 67 -34.88 4.07 -1.92
C ARG A 67 -34.21 4.81 -3.08
N ALA A 68 -33.97 6.11 -2.93
CA ALA A 68 -33.22 6.90 -3.91
C ALA A 68 -31.77 6.42 -4.04
N ASP A 69 -31.07 6.21 -2.91
CA ASP A 69 -29.68 5.72 -2.91
C ASP A 69 -29.55 4.31 -3.53
N LEU A 70 -30.51 3.42 -3.24
CA LEU A 70 -30.59 2.09 -3.84
C LEU A 70 -30.90 2.13 -5.33
N ALA A 71 -31.70 3.09 -5.80
CA ALA A 71 -31.98 3.27 -7.23
C ALA A 71 -30.74 3.75 -7.99
N ASP A 72 -29.91 4.59 -7.37
CA ASP A 72 -28.68 5.12 -7.98
C ASP A 72 -27.48 4.18 -7.86
N ARG A 73 -27.54 3.19 -6.96
CA ARG A 73 -26.47 2.24 -6.71
C ARG A 73 -26.02 1.45 -7.95
N PRO A 74 -26.89 0.85 -8.78
CA PRO A 74 -26.47 0.14 -9.98
C PRO A 74 -25.72 1.03 -10.99
N ALA A 75 -26.10 2.30 -11.11
CA ALA A 75 -25.41 3.25 -11.99
C ALA A 75 -24.00 3.57 -11.48
N ARG A 76 -23.85 3.79 -10.16
CA ARG A 76 -22.54 3.97 -9.50
C ARG A 76 -21.68 2.72 -9.62
N GLU A 77 -22.22 1.54 -9.36
CA GLU A 77 -21.51 0.26 -9.50
C GLU A 77 -21.07 0.02 -10.95
N LYS A 78 -21.91 0.33 -11.93
CA LYS A 78 -21.56 0.25 -13.36
C LYS A 78 -20.44 1.23 -13.73
N ALA A 79 -20.49 2.46 -13.23
CA ALA A 79 -19.44 3.46 -13.46
C ALA A 79 -18.11 3.04 -12.80
N ALA A 80 -18.17 2.55 -11.56
CA ALA A 80 -17.01 2.05 -10.83
C ALA A 80 -16.41 0.79 -11.48
N GLY A 81 -17.24 -0.09 -12.04
CA GLY A 81 -16.77 -1.32 -12.69
C GLY A 81 -15.78 -1.08 -13.81
N LYS A 82 -15.99 -0.03 -14.63
CA LYS A 82 -15.03 0.36 -15.67
C LYS A 82 -13.72 0.87 -15.06
N VAL A 83 -13.79 1.74 -14.05
CA VAL A 83 -12.60 2.28 -13.37
C VAL A 83 -11.77 1.17 -12.72
N VAL A 84 -12.43 0.24 -12.03
CA VAL A 84 -11.76 -0.92 -11.39
C VAL A 84 -11.13 -1.83 -12.43
N ALA A 85 -11.82 -2.12 -13.54
CA ALA A 85 -11.27 -2.94 -14.62
C ALA A 85 -10.05 -2.28 -15.29
N ASP A 86 -10.13 -0.98 -15.57
CA ASP A 86 -9.03 -0.22 -16.18
C ASP A 86 -7.84 -0.10 -15.22
N ALA A 87 -8.09 0.14 -13.92
CA ALA A 87 -7.06 0.12 -12.89
C ALA A 87 -6.41 -1.26 -12.76
N GLY A 88 -7.19 -2.34 -12.78
CA GLY A 88 -6.69 -3.72 -12.75
C GLY A 88 -5.75 -4.02 -13.92
N LYS A 89 -6.15 -3.65 -15.14
CA LYS A 89 -5.30 -3.78 -16.35
C LYS A 89 -4.02 -2.95 -16.23
N ALA A 90 -4.12 -1.71 -15.74
CA ALA A 90 -2.96 -0.83 -15.58
C ALA A 90 -1.97 -1.37 -14.54
N LEU A 91 -2.47 -1.91 -13.42
CA LEU A 91 -1.65 -2.52 -12.37
C LEU A 91 -0.98 -3.80 -12.86
N GLU A 92 -1.69 -4.66 -13.60
CA GLU A 92 -1.10 -5.88 -14.15
C GLU A 92 -0.02 -5.56 -15.21
N ALA A 93 -0.27 -4.59 -16.09
CA ALA A 93 0.74 -4.10 -17.02
C ALA A 93 1.94 -3.47 -16.29
N SER A 94 1.71 -2.76 -15.18
CA SER A 94 2.78 -2.23 -14.33
C SER A 94 3.61 -3.36 -13.69
N ARG A 95 2.96 -4.39 -13.14
CA ARG A 95 3.61 -5.56 -12.57
C ARG A 95 4.49 -6.24 -13.62
N LYS A 96 3.94 -6.52 -14.81
CA LYS A 96 4.69 -7.13 -15.90
C LYS A 96 5.93 -6.31 -16.26
N ARG A 97 5.79 -4.99 -16.41
CA ARG A 97 6.92 -4.09 -16.71
C ARG A 97 8.03 -4.17 -15.66
N VAL A 98 7.67 -4.24 -14.37
CA VAL A 98 8.66 -4.38 -13.29
C VAL A 98 9.35 -5.74 -13.36
N THR A 99 8.61 -6.83 -13.57
CA THR A 99 9.18 -8.18 -13.71
C THR A 99 10.11 -8.29 -14.91
N ASP A 100 9.70 -7.80 -16.09
CA ASP A 100 10.52 -7.81 -17.30
C ASP A 100 11.81 -6.98 -17.09
N ALA A 101 11.70 -5.80 -16.46
CA ALA A 101 12.85 -4.95 -16.18
C ALA A 101 13.81 -5.59 -15.16
N ALA A 102 13.28 -6.28 -14.14
CA ALA A 102 14.10 -7.02 -13.19
C ALA A 102 14.85 -8.17 -13.85
N ALA A 103 14.19 -8.94 -14.72
CA ALA A 103 14.83 -10.01 -15.49
C ALA A 103 15.95 -9.47 -16.41
N ALA A 104 15.71 -8.36 -17.10
CA ALA A 104 16.72 -7.71 -17.93
C ALA A 104 17.91 -7.20 -17.09
N ALA A 105 17.66 -6.62 -15.91
CA ALA A 105 18.71 -6.18 -15.01
C ALA A 105 19.53 -7.35 -14.44
N GLN A 106 18.90 -8.49 -14.15
CA GLN A 106 19.60 -9.71 -13.73
C GLN A 106 20.52 -10.23 -14.83
N ALA A 107 20.02 -10.33 -16.07
CA ALA A 107 20.84 -10.77 -17.21
C ALA A 107 22.05 -9.84 -17.42
N ALA A 108 21.84 -8.53 -17.41
CA ALA A 108 22.93 -7.55 -17.54
C ALA A 108 23.94 -7.61 -16.37
N MET A 109 23.48 -7.91 -15.15
CA MET A 109 24.37 -8.07 -14.00
C MET A 109 25.21 -9.33 -14.10
N VAL A 110 24.66 -10.44 -14.62
CA VAL A 110 25.42 -11.65 -14.90
C VAL A 110 26.52 -11.36 -15.91
N GLU A 111 26.19 -10.72 -17.04
CA GLU A 111 27.19 -10.33 -18.05
C GLU A 111 28.29 -9.43 -17.48
N LEU A 112 27.93 -8.47 -16.60
CA LEU A 112 28.90 -7.61 -15.93
C LEU A 112 29.84 -8.40 -15.01
N LEU A 113 29.30 -9.33 -14.23
CA LEU A 113 30.06 -10.15 -13.30
C LEU A 113 30.99 -11.11 -14.05
N ASP A 114 30.52 -11.74 -15.12
CA ASP A 114 31.32 -12.61 -15.98
C ASP A 114 32.47 -11.84 -16.65
N ALA A 115 32.20 -10.65 -17.17
CA ALA A 115 33.22 -9.79 -17.77
C ALA A 115 34.26 -9.32 -16.72
N GLY A 116 33.81 -8.97 -15.52
CA GLY A 116 34.69 -8.61 -14.40
C GLY A 116 35.57 -9.78 -13.97
N ALA A 117 35.00 -10.98 -13.85
CA ALA A 117 35.74 -12.20 -13.49
C ALA A 117 36.78 -12.56 -14.55
N ALA A 118 36.40 -12.54 -15.84
CA ALA A 118 37.33 -12.83 -16.93
C ALA A 118 38.50 -11.83 -16.99
N HIS A 119 38.24 -10.53 -16.73
CA HIS A 119 39.30 -9.52 -16.64
C HIS A 119 40.24 -9.79 -15.46
N ASP A 120 39.68 -10.07 -14.28
CA ASP A 120 40.48 -10.37 -13.09
C ASP A 120 41.34 -11.63 -13.26
N GLU A 121 40.76 -12.71 -13.80
CA GLU A 121 41.47 -13.94 -14.15
C GLU A 121 42.62 -13.68 -15.13
N LEU A 122 42.40 -12.87 -16.17
CA LEU A 122 43.45 -12.53 -17.14
C LEU A 122 44.59 -11.76 -16.49
N VAL A 123 44.30 -10.80 -15.61
CA VAL A 123 45.32 -10.04 -14.88
C VAL A 123 46.10 -10.96 -13.94
N GLN A 124 45.41 -11.84 -13.20
CA GLN A 124 46.05 -12.80 -12.31
C GLN A 124 46.92 -13.81 -13.07
N HIS A 125 46.41 -14.37 -14.17
CA HIS A 125 47.16 -15.28 -15.03
C HIS A 125 48.42 -14.61 -15.59
N THR A 126 48.28 -13.39 -16.11
CA THR A 126 49.42 -12.62 -16.64
C THR A 126 50.44 -12.32 -15.53
N ALA A 127 49.98 -11.97 -14.34
CA ALA A 127 50.86 -11.76 -13.19
C ALA A 127 51.66 -13.04 -12.85
N ALA A 128 51.00 -14.19 -12.83
CA ALA A 128 51.62 -15.48 -12.56
C ALA A 128 52.66 -15.85 -13.63
N GLU A 129 52.37 -15.62 -14.92
CA GLU A 129 53.31 -15.88 -16.01
C GLU A 129 54.55 -14.97 -15.93
N LEU A 130 54.40 -13.68 -15.62
CA LEU A 130 55.53 -12.77 -15.42
C LEU A 130 56.43 -13.25 -14.27
N VAL A 131 55.84 -13.67 -13.14
CA VAL A 131 56.58 -14.23 -12.01
C VAL A 131 57.33 -15.50 -12.41
N ARG A 132 56.69 -16.40 -13.17
CA ARG A 132 57.33 -17.62 -13.69
C ARG A 132 58.53 -17.31 -14.60
N CYS A 133 58.48 -16.21 -15.34
CA CYS A 133 59.60 -15.73 -16.16
C CYS A 133 60.69 -14.99 -15.37
N GLY A 134 60.60 -14.93 -14.03
CA GLY A 134 61.58 -14.25 -13.18
C GLY A 134 61.46 -12.72 -13.20
N LEU A 135 60.36 -12.18 -13.72
CA LEU A 135 60.08 -10.74 -13.69
C LEU A 135 59.34 -10.41 -12.38
N PRO A 136 59.92 -9.56 -11.50
CA PRO A 136 59.24 -9.18 -10.27
C PRO A 136 58.02 -8.31 -10.58
N LEU A 137 56.92 -8.52 -9.85
CA LEU A 137 55.69 -7.73 -9.94
C LEU A 137 55.80 -6.33 -9.28
N SER A 138 57.01 -5.87 -8.95
CA SER A 138 57.23 -4.58 -8.29
C SER A 138 58.32 -3.75 -8.97
N ASP A 139 58.01 -2.49 -9.28
CA ASP A 139 58.99 -1.44 -9.56
C ASP A 139 58.72 -0.19 -8.72
N GLY A 140 58.82 -0.35 -7.38
CA GLY A 140 59.39 0.66 -6.50
C GLY A 140 58.62 1.96 -6.26
N SER A 141 57.78 1.98 -5.22
CA SER A 141 57.80 3.06 -4.22
C SER A 141 57.07 2.57 -2.97
N GLY A 142 57.81 2.41 -1.88
CA GLY A 142 57.27 1.95 -0.61
C GLY A 142 56.31 2.98 -0.03
N VAL A 143 55.01 2.79 -0.24
CA VAL A 143 53.92 3.12 0.68
C VAL A 143 52.78 2.12 0.39
N ASP A 144 52.51 1.22 1.33
CA ASP A 144 51.23 0.53 1.54
C ASP A 144 50.60 -0.32 0.42
N HIS A 145 51.38 -1.09 -0.34
CA HIS A 145 50.85 -2.26 -1.05
C HIS A 145 51.43 -3.53 -0.44
N GLN A 146 51.01 -3.82 0.80
CA GLN A 146 51.35 -5.06 1.47
C GLN A 146 50.94 -6.26 0.59
N THR A 147 51.96 -7.09 0.34
CA THR A 147 51.94 -8.43 -0.26
C THR A 147 51.52 -8.53 -1.73
N GLY A 148 52.53 -8.49 -2.61
CA GLY A 148 52.55 -9.02 -3.98
C GLY A 148 52.36 -10.54 -4.10
N GLY A 149 51.42 -11.08 -3.32
CA GLY A 149 50.84 -12.40 -3.48
C GLY A 149 49.31 -12.40 -3.38
N THR A 150 48.67 -11.25 -3.17
CA THR A 150 47.22 -11.21 -2.85
C THR A 150 46.36 -10.22 -3.63
N ARG A 151 46.88 -9.30 -4.47
CA ARG A 151 46.01 -8.46 -5.34
C ARG A 151 46.64 -8.21 -6.70
N GLY A 152 46.05 -8.83 -7.72
CA GLY A 152 46.52 -8.86 -9.10
C GLY A 152 46.62 -7.47 -9.74
N ALA A 153 47.83 -6.94 -9.81
CA ALA A 153 48.14 -5.81 -10.67
C ALA A 153 49.41 -6.13 -11.45
N VAL A 154 49.46 -5.73 -12.73
CA VAL A 154 50.63 -5.89 -13.58
C VAL A 154 50.92 -4.60 -14.33
N ARG A 155 52.20 -4.30 -14.52
CA ARG A 155 52.64 -3.18 -15.34
C ARG A 155 53.18 -3.68 -16.67
N LEU A 156 52.46 -3.39 -17.76
CA LEU A 156 52.82 -3.81 -19.10
C LEU A 156 53.06 -2.59 -19.98
N ARG A 157 54.26 -2.48 -20.55
CA ARG A 157 54.65 -1.37 -21.46
C ARG A 157 54.38 0.02 -20.87
N GLY A 158 54.66 0.18 -19.58
CA GLY A 158 54.46 1.44 -18.85
C GLY A 158 53.04 1.71 -18.35
N ALA A 159 52.04 0.92 -18.77
CA ALA A 159 50.66 1.02 -18.31
C ALA A 159 50.36 0.06 -17.17
N TRP A 160 49.56 0.51 -16.20
CA TRP A 160 49.04 -0.33 -15.12
C TRP A 160 47.80 -1.08 -15.58
N TRP A 161 47.69 -2.33 -15.16
CA TRP A 161 46.52 -3.18 -15.28
C TRP A 161 46.22 -3.71 -13.90
N THR A 162 45.04 -3.39 -13.36
CA THR A 162 44.66 -3.83 -12.03
C THR A 162 43.46 -4.77 -12.12
N GLY A 163 43.44 -5.76 -11.25
CA GLY A 163 42.33 -6.69 -11.07
C GLY A 163 41.09 -5.93 -10.59
N VAL A 164 39.94 -6.56 -10.72
CA VAL A 164 38.68 -5.98 -10.26
C VAL A 164 37.81 -7.07 -9.69
N GLU A 165 37.45 -6.91 -8.42
CA GLU A 165 36.50 -7.83 -7.80
C GLU A 165 35.12 -7.63 -8.46
N PRO A 166 34.49 -8.69 -9.02
CA PRO A 166 33.20 -8.54 -9.71
C PRO A 166 32.10 -7.93 -8.83
N SER A 167 32.09 -8.26 -7.53
CA SER A 167 31.15 -7.70 -6.55
C SER A 167 31.28 -6.17 -6.42
N SER A 168 32.52 -5.67 -6.43
CA SER A 168 32.85 -4.25 -6.34
C SER A 168 32.38 -3.50 -7.59
N LEU A 169 32.54 -4.11 -8.77
CA LEU A 169 32.06 -3.58 -10.05
C LEU A 169 30.51 -3.46 -10.06
N ALA A 170 29.82 -4.50 -9.59
CA ALA A 170 28.35 -4.50 -9.47
C ALA A 170 27.84 -3.39 -8.54
N VAL A 171 28.46 -3.22 -7.36
CA VAL A 171 28.11 -2.16 -6.40
C VAL A 171 28.34 -0.78 -6.99
N TRP A 172 29.44 -0.60 -7.74
CA TRP A 172 29.74 0.66 -8.40
C TRP A 172 28.70 1.03 -9.48
N VAL A 173 28.32 0.08 -10.34
CA VAL A 173 27.25 0.31 -11.33
C VAL A 173 25.93 0.65 -10.64
N LEU A 174 25.55 -0.10 -9.61
CA LEU A 174 24.33 0.13 -8.87
C LEU A 174 24.31 1.51 -8.20
N HIS A 175 25.44 1.95 -7.62
CA HIS A 175 25.58 3.28 -7.03
C HIS A 175 25.38 4.38 -8.09
N ARG A 176 26.00 4.27 -9.27
CA ARG A 176 25.82 5.26 -10.35
C ARG A 176 24.38 5.33 -10.83
N VAL A 177 23.72 4.18 -10.99
CA VAL A 177 22.29 4.13 -11.36
C VAL A 177 21.43 4.77 -10.26
N ALA A 178 21.68 4.45 -8.99
CA ALA A 178 20.94 5.01 -7.87
C ALA A 178 21.08 6.54 -7.78
N VAL A 179 22.30 7.08 -7.90
CA VAL A 179 22.55 8.53 -7.90
C VAL A 179 21.86 9.23 -9.07
N ALA A 180 21.82 8.61 -10.25
CA ALA A 180 21.19 9.20 -11.43
C ALA A 180 19.65 9.11 -11.41
N ARG A 181 19.07 8.05 -10.83
CA ARG A 181 17.63 7.75 -10.98
C ARG A 181 16.80 8.00 -9.72
N LEU A 182 17.42 8.02 -8.54
CA LEU A 182 16.70 8.18 -7.28
C LEU A 182 16.90 9.59 -6.71
N PRO A 183 15.92 10.11 -5.94
CA PRO A 183 16.10 11.35 -5.21
C PRO A 183 17.34 11.33 -4.32
N ARG A 184 18.02 12.48 -4.15
CA ARG A 184 19.28 12.60 -3.41
C ARG A 184 19.22 12.03 -1.97
N LEU A 185 18.07 12.11 -1.33
CA LEU A 185 17.85 11.63 0.05
C LEU A 185 17.25 10.22 0.12
N HIS A 186 17.19 9.49 -1.00
CA HIS A 186 16.70 8.12 -1.00
C HIS A 186 17.65 7.21 -0.20
N GLY A 187 17.10 6.37 0.67
CA GLY A 187 17.89 5.53 1.60
C GLY A 187 18.91 4.64 0.89
N LEU A 188 18.54 4.07 -0.26
CA LEU A 188 19.46 3.24 -1.08
C LEU A 188 20.70 4.02 -1.53
N THR A 189 20.54 5.26 -2.00
CA THR A 189 21.66 6.10 -2.45
C THR A 189 22.64 6.35 -1.30
N ARG A 190 22.13 6.60 -0.09
CA ARG A 190 22.96 6.79 1.12
C ARG A 190 23.71 5.52 1.51
N HIS A 191 23.05 4.36 1.48
CA HIS A 191 23.71 3.09 1.79
C HIS A 191 24.80 2.75 0.77
N LEU A 192 24.51 2.89 -0.52
CA LEU A 192 25.48 2.62 -1.58
C LEU A 192 26.65 3.60 -1.57
N GLN A 193 26.45 4.85 -1.16
CA GLN A 193 27.56 5.80 -1.01
C GLN A 193 28.59 5.35 0.03
N HIS A 194 28.17 4.67 1.10
CA HIS A 194 29.08 4.11 2.10
C HIS A 194 29.97 3.02 1.51
N PHE A 195 29.39 2.12 0.70
CA PHE A 195 30.14 1.07 0.03
C PHE A 195 31.01 1.61 -1.10
N GLY A 196 30.45 2.46 -1.98
CA GLY A 196 31.15 3.02 -3.14
C GLY A 196 32.39 3.85 -2.79
N ARG A 197 32.35 4.64 -1.71
CA ARG A 197 33.53 5.39 -1.23
C ARG A 197 34.70 4.49 -0.82
N ARG A 198 34.43 3.25 -0.39
CA ARG A 198 35.49 2.31 0.02
C ARG A 198 36.11 1.55 -1.15
N LEU A 199 35.48 1.58 -2.32
CA LEU A 199 35.92 0.78 -3.47
C LEU A 199 36.92 1.50 -4.37
N GLU A 200 37.01 2.85 -4.29
CA GLU A 200 37.96 3.70 -5.02
C GLU A 200 38.10 3.41 -6.53
N LEU A 201 37.08 2.78 -7.14
CA LEU A 201 37.13 2.34 -8.53
C LEU A 201 37.18 3.49 -9.56
N ASP A 202 36.74 4.69 -9.18
CA ASP A 202 36.79 5.90 -10.01
C ASP A 202 38.20 6.53 -10.06
N ALA A 203 39.11 6.13 -9.17
CA ALA A 203 40.46 6.70 -9.06
C ALA A 203 41.55 5.69 -9.45
N ARG A 204 41.18 4.64 -10.20
CA ARG A 204 42.13 3.57 -10.58
C ARG A 204 43.19 4.09 -11.55
N PRO A 205 44.47 3.71 -11.37
CA PRO A 205 45.55 4.15 -12.26
C PRO A 205 45.46 3.55 -13.66
N ASP A 206 44.67 2.50 -13.86
CA ASP A 206 44.45 1.85 -15.16
C ASP A 206 43.33 2.49 -16.00
N GLY A 207 42.55 3.42 -15.42
CA GLY A 207 41.46 4.11 -16.10
C GLY A 207 40.37 3.18 -16.65
N LEU A 208 40.24 1.96 -16.11
CA LEU A 208 39.35 0.91 -16.63
C LEU A 208 37.90 1.42 -16.81
N LEU A 209 37.44 2.28 -15.91
CA LEU A 209 36.07 2.77 -15.86
C LEU A 209 35.89 4.19 -16.42
N ASP A 210 36.97 4.87 -16.83
CA ASP A 210 36.94 6.27 -17.27
C ASP A 210 36.07 6.50 -18.51
N LYS A 211 35.92 5.44 -19.33
CA LYS A 211 35.13 5.48 -20.56
C LYS A 211 33.65 5.14 -20.35
N VAL A 212 33.24 4.77 -19.14
CA VAL A 212 31.84 4.41 -18.87
C VAL A 212 31.00 5.70 -18.74
N PRO A 213 30.09 5.96 -19.69
CA PRO A 213 29.41 7.25 -19.79
C PRO A 213 28.57 7.58 -18.56
N ALA A 214 28.45 8.88 -18.26
CA ALA A 214 27.56 9.35 -17.20
C ALA A 214 26.09 9.06 -17.54
N LEU A 215 25.32 8.61 -16.56
CA LEU A 215 23.89 8.35 -16.71
C LEU A 215 23.11 9.67 -16.62
N ALA A 216 22.15 9.85 -17.51
CA ALA A 216 21.26 11.00 -17.47
C ALA A 216 20.40 10.99 -16.20
N ALA A 217 20.40 12.11 -15.48
CA ALA A 217 19.59 12.29 -14.28
C ALA A 217 18.10 12.17 -14.61
N ALA A 218 17.35 11.40 -13.82
CA ALA A 218 15.91 11.31 -13.96
C ALA A 218 15.25 12.64 -13.55
N ARG A 219 14.33 13.14 -14.38
CA ARG A 219 13.39 14.16 -13.92
C ARG A 219 12.44 13.48 -12.94
N VAL A 220 12.46 13.91 -11.68
CA VAL A 220 11.51 13.44 -10.68
C VAL A 220 10.11 13.82 -11.17
N ARG A 221 9.34 12.84 -11.61
CA ARG A 221 7.96 13.06 -12.04
C ARG A 221 7.13 13.21 -10.77
N GLU A 222 6.68 14.42 -10.48
CA GLU A 222 5.65 14.62 -9.47
C GLU A 222 4.41 13.85 -9.93
N LEU A 223 3.98 12.87 -9.13
CA LEU A 223 2.69 12.26 -9.33
C LEU A 223 1.63 13.34 -9.09
N PRO A 224 0.61 13.47 -9.96
CA PRO A 224 -0.50 14.36 -9.69
C PRO A 224 -1.06 13.97 -8.33
N ARG A 225 -1.13 14.92 -7.40
CA ARG A 225 -1.80 14.69 -6.13
C ARG A 225 -3.24 14.34 -6.47
N PRO A 226 -3.80 13.24 -5.93
CA PRO A 226 -5.22 13.01 -6.09
C PRO A 226 -5.93 14.24 -5.53
N GLU A 227 -6.72 14.90 -6.37
CA GLU A 227 -7.69 15.88 -5.87
C GLU A 227 -8.59 15.10 -4.92
N ILE A 228 -8.53 15.44 -3.62
CA ILE A 228 -9.44 14.88 -2.64
C ILE A 228 -10.78 15.52 -2.95
N GLY A 229 -11.52 14.94 -3.89
CA GLY A 229 -12.94 15.22 -4.03
C GLY A 229 -13.60 14.91 -2.69
N GLU A 230 -14.53 15.76 -2.24
CA GLU A 230 -15.35 15.48 -1.05
C GLU A 230 -15.94 14.08 -1.20
N VAL A 231 -15.43 13.12 -0.42
CA VAL A 231 -15.91 11.75 -0.42
C VAL A 231 -17.24 11.75 0.32
N HIS A 232 -18.30 12.12 -0.39
CA HIS A 232 -19.67 11.98 0.10
C HIS A 232 -20.03 10.49 0.07
N GLY A 233 -19.88 9.83 1.23
CA GLY A 233 -20.70 8.69 1.62
C GLY A 233 -20.36 7.29 1.07
N ALA A 234 -19.35 7.11 0.22
CA ALA A 234 -18.89 5.77 -0.13
C ALA A 234 -17.86 5.29 0.90
N PRO A 235 -18.07 4.19 1.64
CA PRO A 235 -17.03 3.63 2.49
C PRO A 235 -15.86 3.24 1.59
N VAL A 236 -14.75 3.97 1.74
CA VAL A 236 -13.45 3.49 1.31
C VAL A 236 -13.26 2.17 2.04
N VAL A 237 -13.22 1.06 1.31
CA VAL A 237 -12.93 -0.27 1.84
C VAL A 237 -11.48 -0.25 2.33
N PHE A 238 -11.28 0.22 3.56
CA PHE A 238 -10.00 0.17 4.24
C PHE A 238 -9.67 -1.29 4.56
N ALA A 239 -8.41 -1.56 4.88
CA ALA A 239 -7.88 -2.89 5.21
C ALA A 239 -8.73 -3.69 6.24
N ASP A 240 -9.57 -3.03 7.03
CA ASP A 240 -10.48 -3.65 8.00
C ASP A 240 -11.55 -4.55 7.35
N ASP A 241 -12.04 -4.25 6.15
CA ASP A 241 -13.00 -5.11 5.43
C ASP A 241 -12.33 -6.35 4.81
N TYR A 242 -11.04 -6.23 4.44
CA TYR A 242 -10.24 -7.38 4.03
C TYR A 242 -10.03 -8.35 5.19
N GLU A 243 -9.77 -7.83 6.39
CA GLU A 243 -9.59 -8.64 7.60
C GLU A 243 -10.91 -9.28 8.05
N ARG A 244 -12.04 -8.57 7.93
CA ARG A 244 -13.37 -9.13 8.17
C ARG A 244 -13.72 -10.25 7.18
N GLY A 245 -13.45 -10.06 5.88
CA GLY A 245 -13.66 -11.09 4.87
C GLY A 245 -12.81 -12.35 5.10
N LYS A 246 -11.62 -12.19 5.73
CA LYS A 246 -10.75 -13.31 6.11
C LYS A 246 -11.29 -14.07 7.32
N ALA A 247 -11.79 -13.36 8.33
CA ALA A 247 -12.44 -13.95 9.50
C ALA A 247 -13.72 -14.71 9.12
N GLU A 248 -14.54 -14.17 8.21
CA GLU A 248 -15.72 -14.87 7.67
C GLU A 248 -15.36 -16.16 6.94
N ARG A 249 -14.25 -16.16 6.18
CA ARG A 249 -13.75 -17.34 5.49
C ARG A 249 -13.28 -18.41 6.47
N GLN A 250 -12.56 -18.01 7.53
CA GLN A 250 -12.14 -18.91 8.60
C GLN A 250 -13.34 -19.49 9.37
N ALA A 251 -14.35 -18.70 9.69
CA ALA A 251 -15.57 -19.18 10.33
C ALA A 251 -16.32 -20.20 9.46
N ARG A 252 -16.42 -19.96 8.14
CA ARG A 252 -17.00 -20.93 7.19
C ARG A 252 -16.20 -22.22 7.06
N GLU A 253 -14.87 -22.14 7.12
CA GLU A 253 -14.01 -23.34 7.12
C GLU A 253 -14.11 -24.11 8.43
N ALA A 254 -14.17 -23.43 9.58
CA ALA A 254 -14.37 -24.08 10.88
C ALA A 254 -15.67 -24.88 10.94
N VAL A 255 -16.76 -24.34 10.37
CA VAL A 255 -18.04 -25.06 10.22
C VAL A 255 -17.89 -26.31 9.34
N LYS A 256 -17.08 -26.28 8.27
CA LYS A 256 -16.81 -27.47 7.43
C LYS A 256 -16.04 -28.57 8.17
N VAL A 257 -15.23 -28.20 9.16
CA VAL A 257 -14.44 -29.14 9.99
C VAL A 257 -15.22 -29.57 11.26
N GLY A 258 -16.52 -29.28 11.32
CA GLY A 258 -17.39 -29.71 12.43
C GLY A 258 -17.20 -28.93 13.73
N ARG A 259 -16.57 -27.74 13.67
CA ARG A 259 -16.37 -26.87 14.82
C ARG A 259 -17.09 -25.54 14.54
N PRO A 260 -18.37 -25.39 14.93
CA PRO A 260 -19.07 -24.13 14.73
C PRO A 260 -18.45 -23.07 15.64
N VAL A 261 -17.77 -22.10 15.02
CA VAL A 261 -17.19 -20.93 15.69
C VAL A 261 -17.99 -19.73 15.23
N SER A 262 -18.49 -18.93 16.18
CA SER A 262 -19.20 -17.70 15.85
C SER A 262 -18.27 -16.67 15.21
N LEU A 263 -18.81 -15.72 14.44
CA LEU A 263 -18.00 -14.67 13.79
C LEU A 263 -17.18 -13.87 14.82
N ALA A 264 -17.77 -13.62 16.00
CA ALA A 264 -17.10 -12.91 17.09
C ALA A 264 -15.91 -13.69 17.66
N GLU A 265 -16.02 -15.02 17.80
CA GLU A 265 -14.93 -15.87 18.26
C GLU A 265 -13.80 -15.95 17.22
N ALA A 266 -14.14 -16.01 15.93
CA ALA A 266 -13.16 -15.99 14.84
C ALA A 266 -12.41 -14.65 14.76
N GLU A 267 -13.11 -13.53 14.92
CA GLU A 267 -12.49 -12.19 14.98
C GLU A 267 -11.55 -12.07 16.21
N GLN A 268 -11.94 -12.62 17.36
CA GLN A 268 -11.13 -12.58 18.58
C GLN A 268 -9.87 -13.46 18.48
N GLU A 269 -9.99 -14.68 17.95
CA GLU A 269 -8.86 -15.59 17.70
C GLU A 269 -7.89 -15.00 16.65
N TYR A 270 -8.41 -14.33 15.63
CA TYR A 270 -7.59 -13.63 14.65
C TYR A 270 -6.78 -12.47 15.27
N GLN A 271 -7.42 -11.62 16.06
CA GLN A 271 -6.74 -10.50 16.73
C GLN A 271 -5.67 -10.98 17.71
N GLN A 272 -5.89 -12.10 18.39
CA GLN A 272 -4.86 -12.74 19.22
C GLN A 272 -3.67 -13.20 18.36
N ASN A 273 -3.92 -13.97 17.29
CA ASN A 273 -2.88 -14.46 16.39
C ASN A 273 -2.09 -13.32 15.70
N ARG A 274 -2.74 -12.19 15.39
CA ARG A 274 -2.09 -11.00 14.84
C ARG A 274 -1.11 -10.39 15.83
N ARG A 275 -1.51 -10.24 17.10
CA ARG A 275 -0.64 -9.72 18.17
C ARG A 275 0.61 -10.58 18.38
N TRP A 276 0.47 -11.90 18.30
CA TRP A 276 1.58 -12.85 18.39
C TRP A 276 2.58 -12.76 17.23
N ARG A 277 2.17 -12.26 16.06
CA ARG A 277 3.04 -12.13 14.88
C ARG A 277 3.70 -10.75 14.75
N SER A 278 3.22 -9.77 15.49
CA SER A 278 3.69 -8.37 15.43
C SER A 278 4.60 -7.95 16.59
N GLY A 279 4.86 -8.84 17.54
CA GLY A 279 5.89 -8.67 18.58
C GLY A 279 7.08 -9.56 18.29
#